data_AF-A0AAW0AW02-F1
#
_entry.id   AF-A0AAW0AW02-F1
#
_cell.length_a   1.000
_cell.length_b   1.000
_cell.length_c   1.000
_cell.angle_alpha   90.00
_cell.angle_beta   90.00
_cell.angle_gamma   90.00
#
_symmetry.space_group_name_H-M   'P 1'
#
loop_
_entity.id
_entity.type
_entity.pdbx_description
1 polymer ?
#
loop_
_entity_poly.entity_id
_entity_poly.type
_entity_poly.pdbx_seq_one_letter_code
_entity_poly.pdbx_strand_id
1 'polypeptide(L)'
;KNRPLDQLTKVLSSCIRTEWKNMETFAFPYGNDVELTYPREVQAEALARVLAQSATLHTVTAAMALDHVPRFIHTLCDIPTLKTIQFTRPLRSQHAEKINSNPKLKSLARYTTEKSCRDNCTTPPDFAPEILPSLNPSFVPLKSASDATRDLIWRNVLFFAMYVEELRDRAFPRGPTDSHPSRLPILQVSRYFHRLGLPYLYDSLNLTYSSMPQIAQALRERPGLGSNIRVVLTSTNVLGDTPRTILSRAHNLQLLQPKDPRDSGCVMSSQNFRSLADIAGSSLRELHLYIHDAPLSSSLITKFTALRTLELEYSVSMSKKRSLLALMSTAITTTAAMEFLHTLRFHGMNSLILRFFIPMRLDALHTVAMPVLIDDTSMFLRFLEAHGSHLLHLVLPNNLRKDARALDLCPNLQVLEFPHSIKPSQISLDAPHPFLNKIIARELTGDYFKGESEMLPALREIHLTHFQWPATE
;
A
#
# COMPACT_ATOMS: atom_id res chain seq x y z
N LYS A 1 -7.92 16.88 -12.69
CA LYS A 1 -9.15 17.45 -12.08
C LYS A 1 -10.02 16.29 -11.58
N ASN A 2 -10.43 16.26 -10.31
CA ASN A 2 -11.14 15.13 -9.68
C ASN A 2 -12.65 15.15 -9.96
N ARG A 3 -13.06 14.81 -11.19
CA ARG A 3 -14.48 14.90 -11.63
C ARG A 3 -15.48 14.08 -10.79
N PRO A 4 -15.16 12.86 -10.28
CA PRO A 4 -16.08 12.14 -9.40
C PRO A 4 -16.39 12.91 -8.12
N LEU A 5 -15.39 13.58 -7.54
CA LEU A 5 -15.59 14.41 -6.35
C LEU A 5 -16.39 15.67 -6.68
N ASP A 6 -16.15 16.29 -7.84
CA ASP A 6 -16.92 17.45 -8.30
C ASP A 6 -18.40 17.07 -8.53
N GLN A 7 -18.67 15.92 -9.13
CA GLN A 7 -20.03 15.43 -9.36
C GLN A 7 -20.72 15.08 -8.04
N LEU A 8 -20.04 14.38 -7.12
CA LEU A 8 -20.56 14.13 -5.78
C LEU A 8 -20.88 15.43 -5.05
N THR A 9 -19.97 16.41 -5.10
CA THR A 9 -20.18 17.76 -4.51
C THR A 9 -21.44 18.41 -5.07
N LYS A 10 -21.62 18.36 -6.40
CA LYS A 10 -22.79 18.94 -7.08
C LYS A 10 -24.09 18.24 -6.67
N VAL A 11 -24.10 16.90 -6.65
CA VAL A 11 -25.27 16.11 -6.26
C VAL A 11 -25.65 16.39 -4.81
N LEU A 12 -24.69 16.31 -3.88
CA LEU A 12 -24.93 16.62 -2.47
C LEU A 12 -25.40 18.07 -2.30
N SER A 13 -24.78 19.02 -3.01
CA SER A 13 -25.22 20.42 -2.98
C SER A 13 -26.67 20.58 -3.45
N SER A 14 -27.07 19.83 -4.48
CA SER A 14 -28.45 19.84 -4.97
C SER A 14 -29.39 19.29 -3.90
N CYS A 15 -29.12 18.08 -3.38
CA CYS A 15 -29.95 17.44 -2.36
C CYS A 15 -30.10 18.28 -1.10
N ILE A 16 -29.02 18.90 -0.60
CA ILE A 16 -29.07 19.78 0.57
C ILE A 16 -30.00 20.98 0.33
N ARG A 17 -30.02 21.54 -0.88
CA ARG A 17 -30.87 22.70 -1.21
C ARG A 17 -32.33 22.33 -1.40
N THR A 18 -32.60 21.20 -2.04
CA THR A 18 -33.97 20.90 -2.53
C THR A 18 -34.70 19.90 -1.65
N GLU A 19 -34.03 18.86 -1.18
CA GLU A 19 -34.66 17.68 -0.59
C GLU A 19 -34.44 17.57 0.92
N TRP A 20 -33.25 17.91 1.42
CA TRP A 20 -32.86 17.65 2.81
C TRP A 20 -33.13 18.81 3.77
N LYS A 21 -34.38 19.28 3.80
CA LYS A 21 -34.80 20.45 4.61
C LYS A 21 -34.72 20.23 6.12
N ASN A 22 -34.73 18.97 6.58
CA ASN A 22 -34.70 18.57 7.99
C ASN A 22 -33.38 17.87 8.37
N MET A 23 -32.29 18.15 7.65
CA MET A 23 -30.99 17.55 7.95
C MET A 23 -30.40 18.15 9.22
N GLU A 24 -30.25 17.32 10.26
CA GLU A 24 -29.67 17.73 11.55
C GLU A 24 -28.18 17.43 11.66
N THR A 25 -27.71 16.40 10.96
CA THR A 25 -26.34 15.92 11.01
C THR A 25 -25.77 15.74 9.61
N PHE A 26 -24.54 16.18 9.38
CA PHE A 26 -23.84 15.97 8.11
C PHE A 26 -22.41 15.49 8.31
N ALA A 27 -22.02 14.41 7.65
CA ALA A 27 -20.65 13.90 7.67
C ALA A 27 -19.94 14.21 6.35
N PHE A 28 -18.80 14.90 6.41
CA PHE A 28 -18.02 15.22 5.22
C PHE A 28 -17.43 13.97 4.57
N PRO A 29 -17.66 13.74 3.26
CA PRO A 29 -17.15 12.55 2.56
C PRO A 29 -15.64 12.63 2.25
N TYR A 30 -15.01 13.78 2.44
CA TYR A 30 -13.63 14.04 1.97
C TYR A 30 -12.54 13.77 3.02
N GLY A 31 -12.92 13.25 4.19
CA GLY A 31 -12.11 13.33 5.40
C GLY A 31 -11.22 12.13 5.76
N ASN A 32 -11.40 10.98 5.13
CA ASN A 32 -10.72 9.76 5.60
C ASN A 32 -9.24 9.68 5.22
N ASP A 33 -8.80 10.47 4.25
CA ASP A 33 -7.40 10.47 3.83
C ASP A 33 -6.53 11.34 4.72
N VAL A 34 -5.28 10.89 4.88
CA VAL A 34 -4.25 11.51 5.74
C VAL A 34 -3.90 12.94 5.31
N GLU A 35 -4.24 13.34 4.08
CA GLU A 35 -4.05 14.71 3.59
C GLU A 35 -5.24 15.15 2.72
N LEU A 36 -5.89 16.26 3.08
CA LEU A 36 -6.81 16.95 2.18
C LEU A 36 -5.99 17.63 1.09
N THR A 37 -5.93 17.01 -0.08
CA THR A 37 -5.38 17.66 -1.29
C THR A 37 -6.18 18.92 -1.64
N TYR A 38 -5.52 19.94 -2.19
CA TYR A 38 -6.15 21.23 -2.56
C TYR A 38 -7.51 21.12 -3.28
N PRO A 39 -7.72 20.21 -4.26
CA PRO A 39 -9.03 20.05 -4.89
C PRO A 39 -10.14 19.70 -3.89
N ARG A 40 -9.85 18.83 -2.92
CA ARG A 40 -10.80 18.40 -1.89
C ARG A 40 -11.17 19.52 -0.93
N GLU A 41 -10.23 20.41 -0.63
CA GLU A 41 -10.53 21.60 0.17
C GLU A 41 -11.53 22.50 -0.56
N VAL A 42 -11.37 22.74 -1.87
CA VAL A 42 -12.31 23.55 -2.66
C VAL A 42 -13.70 22.92 -2.70
N GLN A 43 -13.79 21.59 -2.80
CA GLN A 43 -15.06 20.85 -2.80
C GLN A 43 -15.74 20.86 -1.42
N ALA A 44 -14.97 20.67 -0.35
CA ALA A 44 -15.46 20.79 1.02
C ALA A 44 -15.96 22.21 1.33
N GLU A 45 -15.25 23.22 0.85
CA GLU A 45 -15.64 24.63 0.94
C GLU A 45 -16.95 24.91 0.19
N ALA A 46 -17.12 24.35 -1.01
CA ALA A 46 -18.37 24.47 -1.75
C ALA A 46 -19.55 23.85 -0.99
N LEU A 47 -19.38 22.66 -0.40
CA LEU A 47 -20.40 22.04 0.44
C LEU A 47 -20.69 22.86 1.70
N ALA A 48 -19.66 23.36 2.39
CA ALA A 48 -19.84 24.16 3.60
C ALA A 48 -20.71 25.40 3.34
N ARG A 49 -20.53 26.07 2.19
CA ARG A 49 -21.38 27.20 1.79
C ARG A 49 -22.83 26.81 1.55
N VAL A 50 -23.07 25.61 1.04
CA VAL A 50 -24.44 25.11 0.84
C VAL A 50 -25.06 24.70 2.17
N LEU A 51 -24.29 24.05 3.05
CA LEU A 51 -24.72 23.71 4.41
C LEU A 51 -25.08 24.94 5.22
N ALA A 52 -24.44 26.09 4.98
CA ALA A 52 -24.78 27.35 5.64
C ALA A 52 -26.19 27.87 5.34
N GLN A 53 -26.86 27.32 4.34
CA GLN A 53 -28.25 27.62 4.03
C GLN A 53 -29.24 26.71 4.80
N SER A 54 -28.75 25.69 5.51
CA SER A 54 -29.59 24.77 6.27
C SER A 54 -30.06 25.39 7.59
N ALA A 55 -31.38 25.42 7.79
CA ALA A 55 -32.00 25.92 9.01
C ALA A 55 -32.01 24.89 10.16
N THR A 56 -31.73 23.61 9.89
CA THR A 56 -31.85 22.53 10.88
C THR A 56 -30.53 21.86 11.23
N LEU A 57 -29.42 22.26 10.58
CA LEU A 57 -28.13 21.58 10.77
C LEU A 57 -27.52 21.92 12.14
N HIS A 58 -27.35 20.90 12.98
CA HIS A 58 -26.83 21.04 14.34
C HIS A 58 -25.42 20.48 14.50
N THR A 59 -25.10 19.39 13.80
CA THR A 59 -23.82 18.69 13.94
C THR A 59 -23.18 18.42 12.60
N VAL A 60 -21.88 18.69 12.51
CA VAL A 60 -21.07 18.34 11.35
C VAL A 60 -19.93 17.44 11.79
N THR A 61 -19.79 16.27 11.17
CA THR A 61 -18.65 15.38 11.39
C THR A 61 -17.62 15.57 10.29
N ALA A 62 -16.37 15.84 10.68
CA ALA A 62 -15.25 15.97 9.77
C ALA A 62 -14.14 15.00 10.20
N ALA A 63 -13.88 13.98 9.37
CA ALA A 63 -12.69 13.16 9.54
C ALA A 63 -11.49 13.93 9.02
N MET A 64 -10.54 14.29 9.86
CA MET A 64 -9.45 15.17 9.43
C MET A 64 -8.20 14.92 10.27
N ALA A 65 -7.12 14.51 9.61
CA ALA A 65 -5.76 14.63 10.12
C ALA A 65 -5.09 15.71 9.28
N LEU A 66 -5.09 16.96 9.75
CA LEU A 66 -4.51 18.05 8.97
C LEU A 66 -3.44 18.80 9.71
N ASP A 67 -2.55 19.39 8.91
CA ASP A 67 -1.50 20.36 9.28
C ASP A 67 -1.99 21.81 9.34
N HIS A 68 -3.26 22.06 8.98
CA HIS A 68 -3.91 23.36 9.06
C HIS A 68 -5.42 23.20 9.25
N VAL A 69 -6.08 24.25 9.75
CA VAL A 69 -7.55 24.34 9.77
C VAL A 69 -8.00 24.80 8.37
N PRO A 70 -8.74 24.00 7.60
CA PRO A 70 -9.14 24.40 6.25
C PRO A 70 -10.15 25.52 6.25
N ARG A 71 -10.22 26.21 5.13
CA ARG A 71 -11.15 27.34 4.94
C ARG A 71 -12.61 26.96 5.21
N PHE A 72 -13.01 25.75 4.81
CA PHE A 72 -14.39 25.30 4.99
C PHE A 72 -14.81 25.17 6.45
N ILE A 73 -13.88 24.91 7.37
CA ILE A 73 -14.20 24.87 8.80
C ILE A 73 -14.57 26.27 9.31
N HIS A 74 -13.96 27.32 8.76
CA HIS A 74 -14.34 28.70 9.05
C HIS A 74 -15.73 29.01 8.48
N THR A 75 -16.00 28.58 7.24
CA THR A 75 -17.33 28.71 6.62
C THR A 75 -18.44 28.02 7.44
N LEU A 76 -18.15 26.84 8.02
CA LEU A 76 -19.08 26.16 8.93
C LEU A 76 -19.34 26.96 10.23
N CYS A 77 -18.39 27.76 10.69
CA CYS A 77 -18.60 28.60 11.86
C CYS A 77 -19.66 29.68 11.60
N ASP A 78 -19.96 30.02 10.35
CA ASP A 78 -20.96 31.06 10.03
C ASP A 78 -22.40 30.55 10.08
N ILE A 79 -22.60 29.25 10.23
CA ILE A 79 -23.92 28.61 10.32
C ILE A 79 -24.54 28.89 11.71
N PRO A 80 -25.66 29.63 11.81
CA PRO A 80 -26.20 30.05 13.12
C PRO A 80 -26.74 28.91 13.98
N THR A 81 -27.21 27.84 13.34
CA THR A 81 -27.88 26.68 13.96
C THR A 81 -26.89 25.59 14.37
N LEU A 82 -25.64 25.68 13.88
CA LEU A 82 -24.62 24.68 14.13
C LEU A 82 -24.16 24.76 15.60
N LYS A 83 -24.26 23.63 16.29
CA LYS A 83 -23.89 23.48 17.71
C LYS A 83 -22.55 22.76 17.87
N THR A 84 -22.20 21.88 16.93
CA THR A 84 -21.01 21.03 17.07
C THR A 84 -20.34 20.72 15.73
N ILE A 85 -19.02 20.86 15.70
CA ILE A 85 -18.13 20.31 14.68
C ILE A 85 -17.34 19.16 15.31
N GLN A 86 -17.73 17.93 14.99
CA GLN A 86 -17.13 16.72 15.51
C GLN A 86 -15.93 16.30 14.65
N PHE A 87 -14.73 16.36 15.21
CA PHE A 87 -13.52 15.84 14.60
C PHE A 87 -13.34 14.37 14.98
N THR A 88 -13.18 13.48 14.00
CA THR A 88 -13.00 12.03 14.27
C THR A 88 -11.57 11.66 14.65
N ARG A 89 -10.61 12.57 14.44
CA ARG A 89 -9.21 12.42 14.86
C ARG A 89 -8.79 13.62 15.71
N PRO A 90 -7.95 13.41 16.75
CA PRO A 90 -7.41 14.51 17.53
C PRO A 90 -6.50 15.39 16.66
N LEU A 91 -6.56 16.70 16.85
CA LEU A 91 -5.62 17.62 16.20
C LEU A 91 -4.24 17.52 16.85
N ARG A 92 -3.19 17.68 16.04
CA ARG A 92 -1.82 17.89 16.55
C ARG A 92 -1.80 19.15 17.43
N SER A 93 -0.92 19.16 18.45
CA SER A 93 -0.81 20.25 19.45
C SER A 93 -0.74 21.65 18.81
N GLN A 94 -0.02 21.77 17.71
CA GLN A 94 0.17 22.99 16.92
C GLN A 94 -1.14 23.58 16.37
N HIS A 95 -2.20 22.79 16.22
CA HIS A 95 -3.49 23.25 15.67
C HIS A 95 -4.55 23.47 16.74
N ALA A 96 -4.36 22.87 17.92
CA ALA A 96 -5.15 23.23 19.08
C ALA A 96 -5.05 24.74 19.33
N GLU A 97 -3.87 25.34 19.13
CA GLU A 97 -3.65 26.79 19.21
C GLU A 97 -4.48 27.59 18.19
N LYS A 98 -4.56 27.13 16.93
CA LYS A 98 -5.35 27.78 15.87
C LYS A 98 -6.86 27.66 16.10
N ILE A 99 -7.32 26.55 16.67
CA ILE A 99 -8.72 26.44 17.11
C ILE A 99 -8.96 27.33 18.32
N ASN A 100 -8.03 27.36 19.27
CA ASN A 100 -8.13 28.16 20.48
C ASN A 100 -8.11 29.68 20.20
N SER A 101 -7.48 30.12 19.11
CA SER A 101 -7.44 31.52 18.70
C SER A 101 -8.75 32.01 18.06
N ASN A 102 -9.65 31.11 17.65
CA ASN A 102 -10.99 31.46 17.19
C ASN A 102 -12.05 31.03 18.23
N PRO A 103 -12.58 31.95 19.06
CA PRO A 103 -13.50 31.61 20.14
C PRO A 103 -14.76 30.84 19.69
N LYS A 104 -15.28 31.17 18.51
CA LYS A 104 -16.46 30.52 17.95
C LYS A 104 -16.16 29.08 17.54
N LEU A 105 -15.09 28.87 16.77
CA LEU A 105 -14.65 27.52 16.40
C LEU A 105 -14.30 26.68 17.63
N LYS A 106 -13.62 27.26 18.63
CA LYS A 106 -13.34 26.61 19.91
C LYS A 106 -14.62 26.13 20.61
N SER A 107 -15.67 26.96 20.60
CA SER A 107 -16.95 26.60 21.23
C SER A 107 -17.69 25.47 20.49
N LEU A 108 -17.54 25.38 19.17
CA LEU A 108 -18.17 24.37 18.31
C LEU A 108 -17.37 23.07 18.24
N ALA A 109 -16.05 23.12 18.33
CA ALA A 109 -15.18 21.96 18.16
C ALA A 109 -15.40 20.92 19.26
N ARG A 110 -15.66 19.67 18.86
CA ARG A 110 -15.66 18.50 19.75
C ARG A 110 -14.80 17.42 19.13
N TYR A 111 -13.95 16.79 19.93
CA TYR A 111 -13.13 15.68 19.48
C TYR A 111 -13.81 14.39 19.90
N THR A 112 -13.94 13.49 18.94
CA THR A 112 -14.35 12.11 19.22
C THR A 112 -13.20 11.51 20.02
N THR A 113 -13.40 11.35 21.34
CA THR A 113 -12.42 10.63 22.14
C THR A 113 -12.43 9.18 21.65
N GLU A 114 -11.28 8.51 21.60
CA GLU A 114 -11.19 7.11 21.15
C GLU A 114 -12.18 6.18 21.89
N LYS A 115 -12.62 6.57 23.10
CA LYS A 115 -13.71 5.92 23.83
C LYS A 115 -15.04 5.94 23.07
N SER A 116 -15.51 7.09 22.55
CA SER A 116 -16.84 7.16 21.93
C SER A 116 -16.94 6.46 20.57
N CYS A 117 -15.83 6.25 19.85
CA CYS A 117 -15.84 5.37 18.66
C CYS A 117 -15.96 3.89 19.04
N ARG A 118 -15.36 3.47 20.16
CA ARG A 118 -15.52 2.10 20.69
C ARG A 118 -16.90 1.88 21.28
N ASP A 119 -17.47 2.91 21.90
CA ASP A 119 -18.81 2.86 22.50
C ASP A 119 -19.96 2.94 21.47
N ASN A 120 -19.68 3.41 20.25
CA ASN A 120 -20.66 3.45 19.14
C ASN A 120 -20.48 2.33 18.10
N CYS A 121 -19.34 1.62 18.13
CA CYS A 121 -19.14 0.34 17.42
C CYS A 121 -19.28 -0.86 18.36
N THR A 122 -19.61 -0.65 19.63
CA THR A 122 -20.19 -1.72 20.43
C THR A 122 -21.46 -2.09 19.71
N THR A 123 -21.61 -3.38 19.44
CA THR A 123 -22.88 -3.99 19.08
C THR A 123 -24.01 -3.28 19.85
N PRO A 124 -25.18 -3.03 19.21
CA PRO A 124 -26.35 -2.52 19.92
C PRO A 124 -26.44 -3.21 21.27
N PRO A 125 -26.78 -2.55 22.39
CA PRO A 125 -26.75 -3.16 23.72
C PRO A 125 -27.46 -4.53 23.79
N ASP A 126 -28.40 -4.80 22.88
CA ASP A 126 -29.09 -6.08 22.68
C ASP A 126 -28.24 -7.23 22.07
N PHE A 127 -27.01 -6.96 21.62
CA PHE A 127 -26.08 -7.93 21.01
C PHE A 127 -24.70 -7.96 21.68
N ALA A 128 -24.51 -7.28 22.81
CA ALA A 128 -23.45 -7.71 23.71
C ALA A 128 -23.83 -9.13 24.14
N PRO A 129 -23.07 -10.19 23.78
CA PRO A 129 -23.40 -11.51 24.28
C PRO A 129 -23.43 -11.40 25.80
N GLU A 130 -24.60 -11.62 26.38
CA GLU A 130 -24.75 -11.68 27.83
C GLU A 130 -23.73 -12.71 28.27
N ILE A 131 -22.64 -12.25 28.90
CA ILE A 131 -21.61 -13.14 29.43
C ILE A 131 -22.26 -13.76 30.65
N LEU A 132 -23.10 -14.78 30.39
CA LEU A 132 -23.76 -15.53 31.43
C LEU A 132 -22.64 -16.08 32.31
N PRO A 133 -22.62 -15.75 33.61
CA PRO A 133 -21.63 -16.30 34.51
C PRO A 133 -21.70 -17.82 34.37
N SER A 134 -20.54 -18.46 34.19
CA SER A 134 -20.47 -19.91 34.06
C SER A 134 -21.29 -20.55 35.18
N LEU A 135 -22.38 -21.26 34.82
CA LEU A 135 -23.26 -21.94 35.78
C LEU A 135 -22.50 -22.96 36.65
N ASN A 136 -21.27 -23.30 36.25
CA ASN A 136 -20.35 -24.08 37.03
C ASN A 136 -19.01 -23.32 37.23
N PRO A 137 -18.73 -22.81 38.44
CA PRO A 137 -17.46 -22.12 38.74
C PRO A 137 -16.24 -23.05 38.68
N SER A 138 -16.45 -24.38 38.63
CA SER A 138 -15.39 -25.39 38.49
C SER A 138 -15.15 -25.82 37.05
N PHE A 139 -15.93 -25.30 36.08
CA PHE A 139 -15.69 -25.59 34.67
C PHE A 139 -14.39 -24.91 34.22
N VAL A 140 -13.37 -25.73 34.00
CA VAL A 140 -12.12 -25.30 33.37
C VAL A 140 -12.16 -25.80 31.93
N PRO A 141 -12.30 -24.90 30.93
CA PRO A 141 -12.33 -25.30 29.53
C PRO A 141 -11.14 -26.21 29.20
N LEU A 142 -11.40 -27.31 28.50
CA LEU A 142 -10.39 -28.27 28.04
C LEU A 142 -9.59 -28.98 29.16
N LYS A 143 -10.10 -29.04 30.40
CA LYS A 143 -9.42 -29.73 31.51
C LYS A 143 -9.07 -31.20 31.21
N SER A 144 -9.92 -31.90 30.46
CA SER A 144 -9.73 -33.30 30.07
C SER A 144 -8.84 -33.50 28.84
N ALA A 145 -8.52 -32.42 28.11
CA ALA A 145 -7.67 -32.52 26.92
C ALA A 145 -6.19 -32.58 27.30
N SER A 146 -5.40 -33.33 26.52
CA SER A 146 -3.94 -33.34 26.68
C SER A 146 -3.33 -31.95 26.44
N ASP A 147 -2.18 -31.68 27.06
CA ASP A 147 -1.50 -30.38 26.92
C ASP A 147 -1.25 -30.00 25.45
N ALA A 148 -0.86 -30.96 24.60
CA ALA A 148 -0.66 -30.73 23.18
C ALA A 148 -1.96 -30.35 22.45
N THR A 149 -3.08 -30.99 22.79
CA THR A 149 -4.39 -30.68 22.21
C THR A 149 -4.87 -29.30 22.65
N ARG A 150 -4.70 -28.96 23.93
CA ARG A 150 -5.01 -27.61 24.43
C ARG A 150 -4.15 -26.55 23.75
N ASP A 151 -2.84 -26.79 23.64
CA ASP A 151 -1.91 -25.88 22.97
C ASP A 151 -2.33 -25.65 21.52
N LEU A 152 -2.71 -26.70 20.79
CA LEU A 152 -3.20 -26.60 19.42
C LEU A 152 -4.51 -25.79 19.33
N ILE A 153 -5.49 -26.09 20.18
CA ILE A 153 -6.78 -25.38 20.20
C ILE A 153 -6.55 -23.90 20.49
N TRP A 154 -5.80 -23.58 21.55
CA TRP A 154 -5.55 -22.18 21.92
C TRP A 154 -4.66 -21.45 20.93
N ARG A 155 -3.71 -22.12 20.26
CA ARG A 155 -2.97 -21.53 19.13
C ARG A 155 -3.91 -21.11 18.01
N ASN A 156 -4.87 -21.95 17.63
CA ASN A 156 -5.84 -21.60 16.60
C ASN A 156 -6.74 -20.43 17.03
N VAL A 157 -7.22 -20.44 18.29
CA VAL A 157 -8.00 -19.32 18.83
C VAL A 157 -7.19 -18.02 18.82
N LEU A 158 -5.94 -18.06 19.28
CA LEU A 158 -5.04 -16.90 19.29
C LEU A 158 -4.68 -16.44 17.89
N PHE A 159 -4.49 -17.36 16.95
CA PHE A 159 -4.31 -17.04 15.54
C PHE A 159 -5.49 -16.20 15.05
N PHE A 160 -6.74 -16.65 15.22
CA PHE A 160 -7.89 -15.85 14.80
C PHE A 160 -8.04 -14.53 15.58
N ALA A 161 -7.77 -14.53 16.88
CA ALA A 161 -7.90 -13.33 17.71
C ALA A 161 -6.84 -12.25 17.41
N MET A 162 -5.66 -12.67 16.95
CA MET A 162 -4.52 -11.78 16.68
C MET A 162 -4.31 -11.48 15.19
N TYR A 163 -4.91 -12.27 14.28
CA TYR A 163 -4.62 -12.28 12.84
C TYR A 163 -5.89 -12.04 11.99
N VAL A 164 -6.56 -10.89 12.17
CA VAL A 164 -7.90 -10.66 11.60
C VAL A 164 -7.91 -10.09 10.16
N GLU A 165 -6.80 -9.57 9.60
CA GLU A 165 -6.87 -8.88 8.28
C GLU A 165 -5.92 -9.41 7.18
N GLU A 166 -4.76 -9.98 7.51
CA GLU A 166 -3.71 -10.31 6.53
C GLU A 166 -4.00 -11.55 5.64
N LEU A 167 -5.03 -12.35 5.95
CA LEU A 167 -5.44 -13.51 5.14
C LEU A 167 -6.44 -13.20 4.02
N ARG A 168 -7.14 -12.05 4.05
CA ARG A 168 -8.30 -11.83 3.16
C ARG A 168 -7.94 -11.29 1.78
N ASP A 169 -6.84 -10.55 1.62
CA ASP A 169 -6.45 -9.98 0.32
C ASP A 169 -4.97 -10.25 0.01
N ARG A 170 -4.64 -11.50 -0.35
CA ARG A 170 -3.32 -11.84 -0.93
C ARG A 170 -3.06 -11.17 -2.29
N ALA A 171 -4.04 -10.48 -2.88
CA ALA A 171 -3.88 -9.75 -4.13
C ALA A 171 -3.34 -8.32 -3.92
N PHE A 172 -3.53 -7.74 -2.74
CA PHE A 172 -2.99 -6.43 -2.38
C PHE A 172 -2.74 -6.40 -0.88
N PRO A 173 -1.48 -6.46 -0.41
CA PRO A 173 -1.18 -6.19 0.98
C PRO A 173 -1.52 -4.72 1.23
N ARG A 174 -2.77 -4.44 1.61
CA ARG A 174 -3.11 -3.18 2.26
C ARG A 174 -2.25 -3.19 3.51
N GLY A 175 -1.24 -2.31 3.54
CA GLY A 175 -0.33 -2.21 4.66
C GLY A 175 -1.14 -2.16 5.96
N PRO A 176 -0.66 -2.81 7.04
CA PRO A 176 -1.42 -2.91 8.28
C PRO A 176 -1.79 -1.51 8.74
N THR A 177 -3.09 -1.26 8.69
CA THR A 177 -3.75 -0.13 9.33
C THR A 177 -3.35 -0.16 10.80
N ASP A 178 -2.52 0.81 11.17
CA ASP A 178 -2.07 1.16 12.52
C ASP A 178 -2.11 0.03 13.57
N SER A 179 -0.95 -0.63 13.74
CA SER A 179 -0.52 -1.35 14.95
C SER A 179 -1.68 -1.92 15.78
N HIS A 180 -2.21 -3.09 15.43
CA HIS A 180 -3.32 -3.74 16.13
C HIS A 180 -3.17 -3.64 17.67
N PRO A 181 -3.82 -2.68 18.34
CA PRO A 181 -3.67 -2.48 19.78
C PRO A 181 -4.29 -3.65 20.56
N SER A 182 -4.99 -4.55 19.88
CA SER A 182 -5.62 -5.76 20.41
C SER A 182 -4.63 -6.88 20.76
N ARG A 183 -3.41 -6.93 20.19
CA ARG A 183 -2.51 -8.08 20.38
C ARG A 183 -1.90 -8.14 21.79
N LEU A 184 -1.40 -7.02 22.31
CA LEU A 184 -0.70 -7.00 23.59
C LEU A 184 -1.59 -7.37 24.79
N PRO A 185 -2.84 -6.85 24.91
CA PRO A 185 -3.73 -7.25 26.01
C PRO A 185 -4.00 -8.76 26.06
N ILE A 186 -4.13 -9.41 24.90
CA ILE A 186 -4.34 -10.88 24.81
C ILE A 186 -3.16 -11.63 25.42
N LEU A 187 -1.93 -11.19 25.15
CA LEU A 187 -0.72 -11.82 25.69
C LEU A 187 -0.55 -11.61 27.19
N GLN A 188 -1.18 -10.56 27.74
CA GLN A 188 -1.13 -10.22 29.16
C GLN A 188 -2.15 -10.98 30.01
N VAL A 189 -3.08 -11.71 29.40
CA VAL A 189 -4.11 -12.49 30.12
C VAL A 189 -3.48 -13.56 31.03
N SER A 190 -2.46 -14.29 30.55
CA SER A 190 -1.76 -15.32 31.32
C SER A 190 -0.39 -15.66 30.73
N ARG A 191 0.48 -16.32 31.51
CA ARG A 191 1.75 -16.87 30.99
C ARG A 191 1.54 -17.87 29.86
N TYR A 192 0.44 -18.61 29.88
CA TYR A 192 0.08 -19.58 28.85
C TYR A 192 -0.25 -18.89 27.53
N PHE A 193 -1.07 -17.83 27.58
CA PHE A 193 -1.39 -16.99 26.42
C PHE A 193 -0.15 -16.26 25.89
N HIS A 194 0.69 -15.74 26.78
CA HIS A 194 1.97 -15.17 26.39
C HIS A 194 2.81 -16.19 25.61
N ARG A 195 3.01 -17.40 26.12
CA ARG A 195 3.82 -18.45 25.45
C ARG A 195 3.26 -18.82 24.07
N LEU A 196 1.95 -19.04 23.97
CA LEU A 196 1.33 -19.47 22.71
C LEU A 196 1.14 -18.34 21.70
N GLY A 197 0.93 -17.12 22.18
CA GLY A 197 0.64 -15.95 21.37
C GLY A 197 1.87 -15.19 20.88
N LEU A 198 3.01 -15.34 21.56
CA LEU A 198 4.25 -14.62 21.24
C LEU A 198 4.70 -14.80 19.78
N PRO A 199 4.62 -15.99 19.16
CA PRO A 199 4.93 -16.15 17.74
C PRO A 199 4.11 -15.23 16.84
N TYR A 200 2.81 -15.07 17.10
CA TYR A 200 1.92 -14.20 16.30
C TYR A 200 2.19 -12.71 16.53
N LEU A 201 2.75 -12.33 17.68
CA LEU A 201 3.20 -10.96 17.90
C LEU A 201 4.39 -10.60 17.02
N TYR A 202 5.32 -11.55 16.85
CA TYR A 202 6.56 -11.36 16.08
C TYR A 202 6.43 -11.73 14.60
N ASP A 203 5.31 -12.33 14.18
CA ASP A 203 5.07 -12.75 12.80
C ASP A 203 5.15 -11.59 11.80
N SER A 204 4.57 -10.44 12.17
CA SER A 204 4.53 -9.22 11.37
C SER A 204 5.03 -8.04 12.19
N LEU A 205 6.20 -7.52 11.84
CA LEU A 205 6.84 -6.40 12.52
C LEU A 205 6.67 -5.10 11.74
N ASN A 206 6.08 -4.10 12.39
CA ASN A 206 6.06 -2.73 11.90
C ASN A 206 7.22 -1.94 12.53
N LEU A 207 8.31 -1.83 11.78
CA LEU A 207 9.53 -1.16 12.18
C LEU A 207 9.43 0.34 11.88
N THR A 208 9.31 1.11 12.94
CA THR A 208 9.49 2.56 12.93
C THR A 208 10.86 2.89 13.49
N TYR A 209 11.36 4.09 13.22
CA TYR A 209 12.63 4.56 13.80
C TYR A 209 12.65 4.42 15.33
N SER A 210 11.51 4.68 15.99
CA SER A 210 11.37 4.58 17.44
C SER A 210 11.29 3.14 17.98
N SER A 211 10.71 2.19 17.24
CA SER A 211 10.54 0.80 17.70
C SER A 211 11.76 -0.08 17.41
N MET A 212 12.54 0.24 16.37
CA MET A 212 13.69 -0.58 15.94
C MET A 212 14.70 -0.90 17.06
N PRO A 213 15.17 0.06 17.89
CA PRO A 213 16.16 -0.25 18.92
C PRO A 213 15.63 -1.23 19.97
N GLN A 214 14.35 -1.11 20.35
CA GLN A 214 13.71 -1.97 21.34
C GLN A 214 13.52 -3.39 20.81
N ILE A 215 13.08 -3.52 19.55
CA ILE A 215 12.95 -4.82 18.87
C ILE A 215 14.33 -5.47 18.72
N ALA A 216 15.35 -4.72 18.29
CA ALA A 216 16.71 -5.22 18.18
C ALA A 216 17.28 -5.67 19.53
N GLN A 217 17.01 -4.94 20.62
CA GLN A 217 17.38 -5.37 21.99
C GLN A 217 16.66 -6.66 22.38
N ALA A 218 15.34 -6.74 22.17
CA ALA A 218 14.56 -7.94 22.48
C ALA A 218 15.06 -9.18 21.71
N LEU A 219 15.45 -9.01 20.43
CA LEU A 219 16.02 -10.08 19.62
C LEU A 219 17.46 -10.45 20.03
N ARG A 220 18.22 -9.52 20.61
CA ARG A 220 19.53 -9.83 21.21
C ARG A 220 19.38 -10.66 22.49
N GLU A 221 18.42 -10.31 23.33
CA GLU A 221 18.13 -11.04 24.58
C GLU A 221 17.48 -12.40 24.32
N ARG A 222 16.65 -12.49 23.27
CA ARG A 222 15.90 -13.71 22.92
C ARG A 222 15.99 -13.99 21.41
N PRO A 223 17.13 -14.51 20.92
CA PRO A 223 17.34 -14.75 19.49
C PRO A 223 16.31 -15.66 18.84
N GLY A 224 15.73 -16.60 19.60
CA GLY A 224 14.69 -17.51 19.12
C GLY A 224 13.43 -16.80 18.61
N LEU A 225 13.17 -15.57 19.05
CA LEU A 225 12.03 -14.78 18.56
C LEU A 225 12.16 -14.43 17.08
N GLY A 226 13.39 -14.33 16.56
CA GLY A 226 13.64 -14.04 15.14
C GLY A 226 13.09 -15.11 14.20
N SER A 227 12.99 -16.37 14.66
CA SER A 227 12.39 -17.47 13.90
C SER A 227 10.92 -17.26 13.57
N ASN A 228 10.22 -16.43 14.34
CA ASN A 228 8.81 -16.16 14.10
C ASN A 228 8.59 -15.05 13.09
N ILE A 229 9.61 -14.23 12.77
CA ILE A 229 9.47 -13.08 11.88
C ILE A 229 9.27 -13.54 10.44
N ARG A 230 8.09 -13.27 9.87
CA ARG A 230 7.75 -13.55 8.46
C ARG A 230 7.53 -12.30 7.65
N VAL A 231 7.04 -11.24 8.26
CA VAL A 231 6.74 -9.97 7.60
C VAL A 231 7.48 -8.85 8.32
N VAL A 232 8.21 -8.03 7.57
CA VAL A 232 8.82 -6.80 8.05
C VAL A 232 8.34 -5.65 7.19
N LEU A 233 7.77 -4.66 7.87
CA LEU A 233 7.32 -3.42 7.28
C LEU A 233 8.15 -2.30 7.85
N THR A 234 8.61 -1.38 7.03
CA THR A 234 9.55 -0.34 7.45
C THR A 234 9.07 1.03 7.01
N SER A 235 9.07 2.00 7.92
CA SER A 235 8.51 3.33 7.67
C SER A 235 9.56 4.39 7.27
N THR A 236 10.80 4.02 6.89
CA THR A 236 11.88 5.02 6.76
C THR A 236 12.91 4.80 5.63
N ASN A 237 13.48 5.94 5.24
CA ASN A 237 14.52 6.17 4.24
C ASN A 237 15.97 5.94 4.71
N VAL A 238 16.22 5.35 5.87
CA VAL A 238 17.60 4.99 6.27
C VAL A 238 17.57 3.78 7.20
N LEU A 239 17.87 2.60 6.66
CA LEU A 239 18.29 1.48 7.49
C LEU A 239 19.74 1.70 7.94
N GLY A 240 19.93 2.18 9.17
CA GLY A 240 21.24 2.19 9.83
C GLY A 240 21.76 0.77 10.15
N ASP A 241 22.55 0.63 11.22
CA ASP A 241 23.02 -0.70 11.68
C ASP A 241 21.95 -1.51 12.42
N THR A 242 20.94 -0.86 13.03
CA THR A 242 19.91 -1.53 13.84
C THR A 242 19.10 -2.57 13.05
N PRO A 243 18.66 -2.30 11.80
CA PRO A 243 18.00 -3.29 10.95
C PRO A 243 18.82 -4.55 10.71
N ARG A 244 20.16 -4.44 10.66
CA ARG A 244 21.02 -5.61 10.51
C ARG A 244 20.83 -6.61 11.64
N THR A 245 20.64 -6.11 12.87
CA THR A 245 20.41 -6.97 14.04
C THR A 245 19.07 -7.71 13.93
N ILE A 246 18.03 -7.05 13.40
CA ILE A 246 16.70 -7.65 13.23
C ILE A 246 16.72 -8.66 12.07
N LEU A 247 17.17 -8.22 10.89
CA LEU A 247 17.23 -9.05 9.69
C LEU A 247 18.14 -10.26 9.87
N SER A 248 19.22 -10.13 10.65
CA SER A 248 20.12 -11.26 10.91
C SER A 248 19.53 -12.39 11.76
N ARG A 249 18.36 -12.17 12.35
CA ARG A 249 17.64 -13.18 13.12
C ARG A 249 16.37 -13.69 12.40
N ALA A 250 15.94 -13.01 11.35
CA ALA A 250 14.70 -13.27 10.62
C ALA A 250 14.89 -14.28 9.47
N HIS A 251 15.30 -15.51 9.77
CA HIS A 251 15.55 -16.55 8.77
C HIS A 251 14.28 -17.05 8.05
N ASN A 252 13.11 -16.85 8.65
CA ASN A 252 11.82 -17.21 8.07
C ASN A 252 11.11 -16.03 7.40
N LEU A 253 11.83 -14.93 7.14
CA LEU A 253 11.28 -13.73 6.52
C LEU A 253 10.79 -14.03 5.11
N GLN A 254 9.51 -13.76 4.86
CA GLN A 254 8.81 -13.99 3.60
C GLN A 254 8.51 -12.69 2.86
N LEU A 255 8.25 -11.61 3.58
CA LEU A 255 7.91 -10.29 3.03
C LEU A 255 8.75 -9.19 3.70
N LEU A 256 9.42 -8.38 2.88
CA LEU A 256 10.03 -7.13 3.30
C LEU A 256 9.55 -6.01 2.39
N GLN A 257 8.80 -5.04 2.94
CA GLN A 257 8.27 -3.92 2.17
C GLN A 257 8.17 -2.61 2.98
N PRO A 258 8.09 -1.44 2.34
CA PRO A 258 7.78 -0.21 3.06
C PRO A 258 6.40 -0.28 3.72
N LYS A 259 6.21 0.45 4.83
CA LYS A 259 4.91 0.51 5.53
C LYS A 259 3.85 1.17 4.65
N ASP A 260 4.20 2.29 4.00
CA ASP A 260 3.36 2.94 3.02
C ASP A 260 3.84 2.55 1.61
N PRO A 261 2.98 1.99 0.74
CA PRO A 261 3.37 1.68 -0.64
C PRO A 261 3.73 2.92 -1.47
N ARG A 262 3.44 4.14 -0.97
CA ARG A 262 3.84 5.40 -1.59
C ARG A 262 5.23 5.86 -1.15
N ASP A 263 5.78 5.29 -0.08
CA ASP A 263 7.15 5.58 0.32
C ASP A 263 8.12 4.98 -0.71
N SER A 264 9.24 5.67 -0.94
CA SER A 264 10.28 5.32 -1.91
C SER A 264 11.10 4.09 -1.50
N GLY A 265 10.44 2.99 -1.15
CA GLY A 265 11.05 1.72 -0.74
C GLY A 265 11.88 1.79 0.55
N CYS A 266 12.42 0.63 0.92
CA CYS A 266 13.32 0.52 2.07
C CYS A 266 14.77 0.82 1.64
N VAL A 267 15.33 1.94 2.10
CA VAL A 267 16.73 2.31 1.78
C VAL A 267 17.70 1.36 2.49
N MET A 268 18.34 0.49 1.72
CA MET A 268 19.21 -0.55 2.25
C MET A 268 20.66 -0.36 1.79
N SER A 269 21.59 -0.38 2.75
CA SER A 269 23.03 -0.42 2.45
C SER A 269 23.40 -1.75 1.77
N SER A 270 24.47 -1.76 0.96
CA SER A 270 24.93 -3.01 0.29
C SER A 270 25.22 -4.13 1.28
N GLN A 271 25.72 -3.80 2.47
CA GLN A 271 26.04 -4.81 3.49
C GLN A 271 24.78 -5.38 4.16
N ASN A 272 23.76 -4.55 4.38
CA ASN A 272 22.46 -5.01 4.86
C ASN A 272 21.78 -5.89 3.81
N PHE A 273 21.88 -5.53 2.53
CA PHE A 273 21.33 -6.32 1.43
C PHE A 273 22.02 -7.67 1.28
N ARG A 274 23.36 -7.72 1.40
CA ARG A 274 24.12 -8.98 1.49
C ARG A 274 23.66 -9.85 2.65
N SER A 275 23.57 -9.26 3.84
CA SER A 275 23.13 -9.97 5.05
C SER A 275 21.72 -10.53 4.89
N LEU A 276 20.81 -9.76 4.28
CA LEU A 276 19.44 -10.18 3.99
C LEU A 276 19.44 -11.39 3.05
N ALA A 277 20.18 -11.33 1.96
CA ALA A 277 20.26 -12.42 1.00
C ALA A 277 20.85 -13.71 1.62
N ASP A 278 21.85 -13.56 2.50
CA ASP A 278 22.46 -14.70 3.19
C ASP A 278 21.51 -15.38 4.18
N ILE A 279 20.62 -14.61 4.81
CA ILE A 279 19.84 -15.07 5.97
C ILE A 279 18.41 -15.45 5.58
N ALA A 280 17.81 -14.70 4.66
CA ALA A 280 16.43 -14.87 4.22
C ALA A 280 16.31 -15.21 2.73
N GLY A 281 17.40 -15.33 1.97
CA GLY A 281 17.34 -15.55 0.52
C GLY A 281 16.46 -16.75 0.10
N SER A 282 16.50 -17.83 0.87
CA SER A 282 15.71 -19.05 0.59
C SER A 282 14.27 -19.02 1.09
N SER A 283 13.89 -18.04 1.92
CA SER A 283 12.54 -17.93 2.51
C SER A 283 11.76 -16.72 2.01
N LEU A 284 12.47 -15.69 1.53
CA LEU A 284 11.90 -14.42 1.09
C LEU A 284 11.18 -14.59 -0.25
N ARG A 285 9.90 -14.25 -0.26
CA ARG A 285 8.99 -14.37 -1.40
C ARG A 285 8.70 -13.02 -2.05
N GLU A 286 8.67 -11.97 -1.24
CA GLU A 286 8.32 -10.62 -1.68
C GLU A 286 9.31 -9.62 -1.09
N LEU A 287 9.90 -8.81 -1.97
CA LEU A 287 10.98 -7.90 -1.61
C LEU A 287 10.80 -6.57 -2.32
N HIS A 288 10.57 -5.51 -1.53
CA HIS A 288 10.47 -4.14 -2.02
C HIS A 288 11.65 -3.34 -1.44
N LEU A 289 12.56 -2.90 -2.31
CA LEU A 289 13.80 -2.25 -1.91
C LEU A 289 14.04 -0.95 -2.63
N TYR A 290 14.64 -0.03 -1.89
CA TYR A 290 15.33 1.12 -2.45
C TYR A 290 16.83 0.95 -2.25
N ILE A 291 17.55 0.94 -3.36
CA ILE A 291 18.98 0.70 -3.38
C ILE A 291 19.63 1.97 -3.93
N HIS A 292 20.29 2.70 -3.03
CA HIS A 292 21.05 3.90 -3.36
C HIS A 292 22.54 3.57 -3.44
N ASP A 293 23.16 3.84 -4.59
CA ASP A 293 24.62 3.84 -4.74
C ASP A 293 25.33 2.51 -4.39
N ALA A 294 24.58 1.41 -4.36
CA ALA A 294 25.05 0.10 -3.92
C ALA A 294 25.22 -0.82 -5.13
N PRO A 295 26.41 -1.43 -5.33
CA PRO A 295 26.60 -2.37 -6.42
C PRO A 295 25.77 -3.63 -6.18
N LEU A 296 24.83 -3.87 -7.10
CA LEU A 296 24.16 -5.15 -7.23
C LEU A 296 25.10 -6.12 -7.95
N SER A 297 25.28 -7.32 -7.42
CA SER A 297 25.98 -8.41 -8.09
C SER A 297 24.99 -9.51 -8.42
N SER A 298 25.17 -10.18 -9.56
CA SER A 298 24.32 -11.34 -9.93
C SER A 298 24.35 -12.40 -8.84
N SER A 299 25.53 -12.70 -8.30
CA SER A 299 25.75 -13.65 -7.19
C SER A 299 24.97 -13.35 -5.91
N LEU A 300 24.57 -12.10 -5.72
CA LEU A 300 23.79 -11.69 -4.57
C LEU A 300 22.30 -11.89 -4.82
N ILE A 301 21.84 -11.51 -6.01
CA ILE A 301 20.46 -11.69 -6.44
C ILE A 301 20.11 -13.18 -6.56
N THR A 302 21.04 -14.02 -7.01
CA THR A 302 20.84 -15.47 -7.16
C THR A 302 20.58 -16.19 -5.82
N LYS A 303 20.89 -15.57 -4.68
CA LYS A 303 20.60 -16.14 -3.35
C LYS A 303 19.12 -16.13 -3.00
N PHE A 304 18.33 -15.30 -3.68
CA PHE A 304 16.88 -15.18 -3.46
C PHE A 304 16.12 -16.28 -4.21
N THR A 305 16.30 -17.53 -3.78
CA THR A 305 15.78 -18.71 -4.49
C THR A 305 14.28 -18.91 -4.36
N ALA A 306 13.60 -18.29 -3.39
CA ALA A 306 12.15 -18.38 -3.20
C ALA A 306 11.38 -17.14 -3.66
N LEU A 307 12.07 -16.16 -4.26
CA LEU A 307 11.52 -14.86 -4.57
C LEU A 307 10.52 -14.92 -5.72
N ARG A 308 9.33 -14.35 -5.48
CA ARG A 308 8.21 -14.29 -6.43
C ARG A 308 7.93 -12.87 -6.90
N THR A 309 8.04 -11.90 -6.00
CA THR A 309 7.84 -10.49 -6.30
C THR A 309 9.07 -9.71 -5.91
N LEU A 310 9.61 -8.98 -6.88
CA LEU A 310 10.74 -8.08 -6.68
C LEU A 310 10.34 -6.68 -7.14
N GLU A 311 10.28 -5.76 -6.20
CA GLU A 311 10.05 -4.35 -6.44
C GLU A 311 11.32 -3.57 -6.10
N LEU A 312 11.89 -2.92 -7.09
CA LEU A 312 13.20 -2.28 -6.99
C LEU A 312 13.12 -0.81 -7.38
N GLU A 313 13.57 0.04 -6.47
CA GLU A 313 13.94 1.41 -6.77
C GLU A 313 15.46 1.53 -6.74
N TYR A 314 16.08 1.71 -7.91
CA TYR A 314 17.54 1.76 -8.04
C TYR A 314 18.00 3.15 -8.44
N SER A 315 18.66 3.84 -7.52
CA SER A 315 19.22 5.17 -7.76
C SER A 315 20.75 5.13 -7.65
N VAL A 316 21.40 5.75 -8.64
CA VAL A 316 22.85 5.80 -8.75
C VAL A 316 23.26 7.24 -8.97
N SER A 317 24.14 7.74 -8.13
CA SER A 317 24.80 9.03 -8.31
C SER A 317 25.58 9.04 -9.63
N MET A 318 25.53 10.18 -10.33
CA MET A 318 26.20 10.34 -11.64
C MET A 318 27.70 10.03 -11.58
N SER A 319 28.35 10.33 -10.45
CA SER A 319 29.76 10.03 -10.22
C SER A 319 30.07 8.52 -10.18
N LYS A 320 29.12 7.68 -9.77
CA LYS A 320 29.28 6.22 -9.67
C LYS A 320 28.75 5.45 -10.86
N LYS A 321 27.99 6.08 -11.78
CA LYS A 321 27.41 5.43 -12.97
C LYS A 321 28.48 4.71 -13.81
N ARG A 322 29.67 5.31 -13.98
CA ARG A 322 30.79 4.71 -14.74
C ARG A 322 31.36 3.45 -14.06
N SER A 323 31.58 3.51 -12.75
CA SER A 323 32.12 2.36 -12.00
C SER A 323 31.15 1.18 -11.98
N LEU A 324 29.86 1.45 -11.90
CA LEU A 324 28.83 0.41 -11.95
C LEU A 324 28.72 -0.23 -13.33
N LEU A 325 28.84 0.55 -14.40
CA LEU A 325 28.89 0.00 -15.76
C LEU A 325 30.01 -1.03 -15.92
N ALA A 326 31.20 -0.77 -15.35
CA ALA A 326 32.32 -1.71 -15.38
C ALA A 326 32.08 -2.98 -14.56
N LEU A 327 31.38 -2.88 -13.42
CA LEU A 327 31.00 -4.04 -12.60
C LEU A 327 29.91 -4.89 -13.26
N MET A 328 29.07 -4.29 -14.10
CA MET A 328 27.95 -4.98 -14.75
C MET A 328 28.36 -5.72 -16.01
N SER A 329 29.48 -5.34 -16.64
CA SER A 329 30.03 -6.08 -17.79
C SER A 329 30.61 -7.44 -17.43
N THR A 330 30.86 -7.74 -16.15
CA THR A 330 31.36 -9.04 -15.68
C THR A 330 30.24 -9.99 -15.22
N ALA A 331 28.98 -9.64 -15.47
CA ALA A 331 27.83 -10.44 -15.06
C ALA A 331 27.91 -11.84 -15.69
N ILE A 332 28.15 -12.84 -14.84
CA ILE A 332 28.18 -14.24 -15.20
C ILE A 332 26.77 -14.67 -15.63
N THR A 333 26.65 -15.31 -16.79
CA THR A 333 25.48 -16.07 -17.23
C THR A 333 25.22 -17.19 -16.25
N THR A 334 24.46 -16.89 -15.20
CA THR A 334 24.00 -17.88 -14.23
C THR A 334 22.61 -18.31 -14.66
N THR A 335 22.47 -19.57 -15.06
CA THR A 335 21.27 -20.10 -15.72
C THR A 335 20.15 -20.51 -14.76
N ALA A 336 20.39 -20.56 -13.44
CA ALA A 336 19.44 -21.09 -12.44
C ALA A 336 19.15 -20.08 -11.31
N ALA A 337 18.96 -18.81 -11.66
CA ALA A 337 18.68 -17.75 -10.69
C ALA A 337 17.21 -17.31 -10.77
N MET A 338 16.53 -17.29 -9.62
CA MET A 338 15.15 -16.76 -9.48
C MET A 338 14.09 -17.46 -10.33
N GLU A 339 14.11 -18.80 -10.35
CA GLU A 339 13.16 -19.63 -11.11
C GLU A 339 11.68 -19.40 -10.75
N PHE A 340 11.40 -18.82 -9.58
CA PHE A 340 10.05 -18.51 -9.11
C PHE A 340 9.67 -17.03 -9.23
N LEU A 341 10.46 -16.18 -9.89
CA LEU A 341 10.15 -14.76 -9.99
C LEU A 341 8.99 -14.53 -10.98
N HIS A 342 7.81 -14.16 -10.45
CA HIS A 342 6.60 -13.93 -11.24
C HIS A 342 6.40 -12.45 -11.57
N THR A 343 6.78 -11.57 -10.66
CA THR A 343 6.52 -10.13 -10.76
C THR A 343 7.80 -9.34 -10.52
N LEU A 344 8.13 -8.48 -11.48
CA LEU A 344 9.27 -7.59 -11.43
C LEU A 344 8.81 -6.15 -11.65
N ARG A 345 9.00 -5.30 -10.65
CA ARG A 345 8.58 -3.89 -10.68
C ARG A 345 9.78 -2.99 -10.48
N PHE A 346 9.87 -1.94 -11.30
CA PHE A 346 10.93 -0.96 -11.21
C PHE A 346 10.36 0.43 -10.97
N HIS A 347 10.82 1.05 -9.90
CA HIS A 347 10.52 2.43 -9.58
C HIS A 347 11.80 3.22 -9.90
N GLY A 348 11.73 4.26 -10.72
CA GLY A 348 12.90 5.08 -11.08
C GLY A 348 13.46 4.86 -12.50
N MET A 349 14.42 5.72 -12.87
CA MET A 349 14.78 5.99 -14.27
C MET A 349 15.98 5.20 -14.81
N ASN A 350 16.58 4.31 -14.01
CA ASN A 350 17.89 3.76 -14.33
C ASN A 350 17.80 2.45 -15.10
N SER A 351 17.87 2.52 -16.44
CA SER A 351 17.90 1.35 -17.32
C SER A 351 19.04 0.37 -17.04
N LEU A 352 20.10 0.78 -16.33
CA LEU A 352 21.24 -0.10 -16.06
C LEU A 352 20.80 -1.36 -15.34
N ILE A 353 19.81 -1.27 -14.44
CA ILE A 353 19.30 -2.41 -13.70
C ILE A 353 18.88 -3.56 -14.62
N LEU A 354 18.40 -3.26 -15.83
CA LEU A 354 17.96 -4.25 -16.80
C LEU A 354 19.09 -5.11 -17.34
N ARG A 355 20.33 -4.59 -17.38
CA ARG A 355 21.49 -5.39 -17.79
C ARG A 355 21.73 -6.58 -16.86
N PHE A 356 21.27 -6.52 -15.61
CA PHE A 356 21.36 -7.67 -14.71
C PHE A 356 20.34 -8.75 -15.07
N PHE A 357 19.12 -8.36 -15.45
CA PHE A 357 18.03 -9.30 -15.69
C PHE A 357 18.02 -9.86 -17.11
N ILE A 358 18.56 -9.15 -18.11
CA ILE A 358 18.66 -9.62 -19.50
C ILE A 358 19.31 -11.01 -19.61
N PRO A 359 20.48 -11.29 -19.02
CA PRO A 359 21.14 -12.60 -19.15
C PRO A 359 20.59 -13.67 -18.19
N MET A 360 19.68 -13.32 -17.27
CA MET A 360 19.09 -14.29 -16.33
C MET A 360 17.99 -15.08 -17.02
N ARG A 361 17.75 -16.32 -16.61
CA ARG A 361 16.61 -17.12 -17.09
C ARG A 361 15.41 -16.90 -16.16
N LEU A 362 14.40 -16.17 -16.64
CA LEU A 362 13.24 -15.77 -15.84
C LEU A 362 11.95 -16.39 -16.40
N ASP A 363 11.94 -17.71 -16.56
CA ASP A 363 10.83 -18.43 -17.23
C ASP A 363 9.46 -18.24 -16.58
N ALA A 364 9.43 -18.01 -15.26
CA ALA A 364 8.21 -17.77 -14.49
C ALA A 364 7.73 -16.30 -14.52
N LEU A 365 8.46 -15.40 -15.19
CA LEU A 365 8.17 -13.98 -15.18
C LEU A 365 6.94 -13.69 -16.03
N HIS A 366 5.86 -13.27 -15.38
CA HIS A 366 4.58 -12.97 -16.03
C HIS A 366 4.19 -11.50 -15.93
N THR A 367 4.72 -10.77 -14.97
CA THR A 367 4.37 -9.36 -14.75
C THR A 367 5.63 -8.51 -14.70
N VAL A 368 5.69 -7.51 -15.58
CA VAL A 368 6.72 -6.46 -15.53
C VAL A 368 6.05 -5.11 -15.41
N ALA A 369 6.43 -4.34 -14.39
CA ALA A 369 5.96 -2.96 -14.24
C ALA A 369 7.10 -1.96 -14.25
N MET A 370 7.04 -0.99 -15.16
CA MET A 370 7.94 0.17 -15.17
C MET A 370 7.14 1.45 -15.36
N PRO A 371 6.54 1.98 -14.28
CA PRO A 371 5.68 3.16 -14.42
C PRO A 371 6.44 4.45 -14.71
N VAL A 372 7.76 4.50 -14.50
CA VAL A 372 8.59 5.70 -14.63
C VAL A 372 9.33 5.71 -15.98
N LEU A 373 9.62 6.90 -16.50
CA LEU A 373 10.44 7.10 -17.70
C LEU A 373 11.80 6.40 -17.58
N ILE A 374 12.17 5.68 -18.64
CA ILE A 374 13.48 5.00 -18.74
C ILE A 374 14.44 5.91 -19.51
N ASP A 375 15.68 6.05 -19.03
CA ASP A 375 16.72 6.86 -19.70
C ASP A 375 17.20 6.24 -21.03
N ASP A 376 17.12 4.91 -21.16
CA ASP A 376 17.50 4.17 -22.36
C ASP A 376 16.42 3.16 -22.77
N THR A 377 15.61 3.56 -23.77
CA THR A 377 14.58 2.71 -24.37
C THR A 377 15.15 1.42 -24.97
N SER A 378 16.37 1.46 -25.53
CA SER A 378 16.97 0.30 -26.20
C SER A 378 17.26 -0.83 -25.22
N MET A 379 17.66 -0.49 -24.00
CA MET A 379 17.90 -1.46 -22.93
C MET A 379 16.63 -2.18 -22.50
N PHE A 380 15.49 -1.49 -22.48
CA PHE A 380 14.21 -2.13 -22.18
C PHE A 380 13.72 -3.02 -23.31
N LEU A 381 13.89 -2.62 -24.57
CA LEU A 381 13.57 -3.48 -25.70
C LEU A 381 14.41 -4.77 -25.67
N ARG A 382 15.71 -4.68 -25.38
CA ARG A 382 16.56 -5.87 -25.19
C ARG A 382 16.11 -6.76 -24.03
N PHE A 383 15.54 -6.18 -22.99
CA PHE A 383 14.93 -6.94 -21.90
C PHE A 383 13.65 -7.65 -22.37
N LEU A 384 12.80 -6.99 -23.15
CA LEU A 384 11.62 -7.60 -23.75
C LEU A 384 11.98 -8.65 -24.82
N GLU A 385 13.06 -8.48 -25.57
CA GLU A 385 13.58 -9.52 -26.48
C GLU A 385 13.94 -10.80 -25.73
N ALA A 386 14.52 -10.66 -24.52
CA ALA A 386 14.88 -11.80 -23.69
C ALA A 386 13.67 -12.44 -22.98
N HIS A 387 12.71 -11.63 -22.51
CA HIS A 387 11.69 -12.08 -21.54
C HIS A 387 10.24 -11.88 -21.98
N GLY A 388 9.99 -11.08 -23.02
CA GLY A 388 8.66 -10.61 -23.42
C GLY A 388 7.69 -11.73 -23.78
N SER A 389 8.20 -12.85 -24.32
CA SER A 389 7.37 -14.02 -24.64
C SER A 389 6.71 -14.68 -23.42
N HIS A 390 7.23 -14.46 -22.20
CA HIS A 390 6.65 -14.99 -20.96
C HIS A 390 5.64 -14.03 -20.30
N LEU A 391 5.60 -12.76 -20.74
CA LEU A 391 4.83 -11.71 -20.09
C LEU A 391 3.34 -11.81 -20.41
N LEU A 392 2.54 -11.77 -19.35
CA LEU A 392 1.08 -11.70 -19.39
C LEU A 392 0.56 -10.31 -19.00
N HIS A 393 1.29 -9.58 -18.15
CA HIS A 393 0.96 -8.22 -17.74
C HIS A 393 2.18 -7.30 -17.87
N LEU A 394 2.00 -6.21 -18.60
CA LEU A 394 3.05 -5.21 -18.84
C LEU A 394 2.54 -3.81 -18.47
N VAL A 395 3.26 -3.12 -17.59
CA VAL A 395 3.07 -1.68 -17.35
C VAL A 395 4.13 -0.90 -18.15
N LEU A 396 3.68 -0.23 -19.22
CA LEU A 396 4.59 0.48 -20.13
C LEU A 396 4.94 1.90 -19.63
N PRO A 397 6.22 2.29 -19.68
CA PRO A 397 6.63 3.65 -19.37
C PRO A 397 6.24 4.61 -20.49
N ASN A 398 6.12 5.90 -20.17
CA ASN A 398 5.55 6.89 -21.09
C ASN A 398 6.32 7.05 -22.41
N ASN A 399 7.64 6.92 -22.39
CA ASN A 399 8.49 7.08 -23.56
C ASN A 399 8.40 5.92 -24.56
N LEU A 400 7.86 4.77 -24.15
CA LEU A 400 7.76 3.58 -24.99
C LEU A 400 6.43 3.40 -25.68
N ARG A 401 5.45 4.26 -25.39
CA ARG A 401 4.08 4.10 -25.88
C ARG A 401 4.02 4.01 -27.40
N LYS A 402 4.83 4.83 -28.09
CA LYS A 402 4.86 4.92 -29.55
C LYS A 402 5.72 3.86 -30.23
N ASP A 403 6.45 3.03 -29.48
CA ASP A 403 7.36 2.04 -30.05
C ASP A 403 6.61 0.70 -30.19
N ALA A 404 6.09 0.43 -31.40
CA ALA A 404 5.32 -0.79 -31.69
C ALA A 404 6.07 -2.07 -31.31
N ARG A 405 7.40 -2.04 -31.47
CA ARG A 405 8.29 -3.16 -31.17
C ARG A 405 8.15 -3.67 -29.75
N ALA A 406 7.84 -2.80 -28.78
CA ALA A 406 7.69 -3.24 -27.39
C ALA A 406 6.52 -4.23 -27.22
N LEU A 407 5.43 -4.01 -27.96
CA LEU A 407 4.27 -4.89 -27.93
C LEU A 407 4.54 -6.15 -28.76
N ASP A 408 5.15 -6.04 -29.95
CA ASP A 408 5.48 -7.20 -30.78
C ASP A 408 6.37 -8.24 -30.06
N LEU A 409 7.25 -7.78 -29.16
CA LEU A 409 8.10 -8.63 -28.32
C LEU A 409 7.33 -9.38 -27.21
N CYS A 410 6.06 -9.05 -26.99
CA CYS A 410 5.19 -9.60 -25.94
C CYS A 410 3.95 -10.29 -26.55
N PRO A 411 4.11 -11.37 -27.34
CA PRO A 411 2.99 -11.99 -28.08
C PRO A 411 1.88 -12.55 -27.18
N ASN A 412 2.20 -12.95 -25.94
CA ASN A 412 1.27 -13.57 -24.98
C ASN A 412 0.60 -12.55 -24.03
N LEU A 413 0.77 -11.26 -24.27
CA LEU A 413 0.31 -10.21 -23.38
C LEU A 413 -1.23 -10.22 -23.25
N GLN A 414 -1.73 -10.24 -22.01
CA GLN A 414 -3.15 -10.22 -21.67
C GLN A 414 -3.61 -8.89 -21.10
N VAL A 415 -2.77 -8.27 -20.26
CA VAL A 415 -3.04 -7.00 -19.59
C VAL A 415 -1.96 -5.99 -19.97
N LEU A 416 -2.39 -4.87 -20.55
CA LEU A 416 -1.51 -3.74 -20.84
C LEU A 416 -1.91 -2.55 -19.98
N GLU A 417 -0.98 -2.02 -19.21
CA GLU A 417 -1.23 -0.92 -18.29
C GLU A 417 -0.39 0.32 -18.63
N PHE A 418 -1.06 1.48 -18.58
CA PHE A 418 -0.47 2.79 -18.78
C PHE A 418 -0.66 3.64 -17.52
N PRO A 419 0.43 4.00 -16.81
CA PRO A 419 0.34 4.74 -15.55
C PRO A 419 -0.13 6.19 -15.71
N HIS A 420 -0.15 6.70 -16.95
CA HIS A 420 -0.54 8.07 -17.28
C HIS A 420 -1.55 8.09 -18.43
N SER A 421 -2.16 9.25 -18.68
CA SER A 421 -3.15 9.43 -19.74
C SER A 421 -2.59 9.03 -21.10
N ILE A 422 -3.31 8.23 -21.88
CA ILE A 422 -2.91 7.78 -23.23
C ILE A 422 -3.88 8.29 -24.30
N LYS A 423 -3.39 8.41 -25.52
CA LYS A 423 -4.23 8.49 -26.73
C LYS A 423 -4.25 7.10 -27.39
N PRO A 424 -5.39 6.57 -27.84
CA PRO A 424 -5.43 5.29 -28.57
C PRO A 424 -4.41 5.25 -29.72
N SER A 425 -4.30 6.34 -30.48
CA SER A 425 -3.32 6.52 -31.56
C SER A 425 -1.84 6.43 -31.15
N GLN A 426 -1.54 6.34 -29.85
CA GLN A 426 -0.18 6.10 -29.37
C GLN A 426 0.14 4.62 -29.32
N ILE A 427 -0.86 3.73 -29.29
CA ILE A 427 -0.68 2.28 -29.28
C ILE A 427 -0.47 1.86 -30.73
N SER A 428 0.79 1.87 -31.17
CA SER A 428 1.16 1.35 -32.49
C SER A 428 1.34 -0.16 -32.37
N LEU A 429 0.70 -0.90 -33.27
CA LEU A 429 0.80 -2.36 -33.37
C LEU A 429 1.21 -2.70 -34.80
N ASP A 430 2.31 -3.44 -34.96
CA ASP A 430 2.73 -3.93 -36.27
C ASP A 430 2.07 -5.30 -36.57
N ALA A 431 1.68 -6.04 -35.53
CA ALA A 431 0.94 -7.29 -35.62
C ALA A 431 -0.30 -7.33 -34.68
N PRO A 432 -1.32 -8.17 -35.01
CA PRO A 432 -2.43 -8.41 -34.10
C PRO A 432 -1.99 -9.05 -32.78
N HIS A 433 -2.58 -8.62 -31.67
CA HIS A 433 -2.41 -9.20 -30.33
C HIS A 433 -3.63 -10.06 -29.95
N PRO A 434 -3.60 -11.37 -30.21
CA PRO A 434 -4.77 -12.23 -30.03
C PRO A 434 -5.13 -12.51 -28.57
N PHE A 435 -4.25 -12.17 -27.61
CA PHE A 435 -4.47 -12.44 -26.19
C PHE A 435 -4.74 -11.19 -25.35
N LEU A 436 -4.51 -9.99 -25.90
CA LEU A 436 -4.66 -8.74 -25.14
C LEU A 436 -6.15 -8.47 -24.89
N ASN A 437 -6.60 -8.76 -23.67
CA ASN A 437 -8.01 -8.71 -23.29
C ASN A 437 -8.37 -7.52 -22.41
N LYS A 438 -7.35 -6.88 -21.80
CA LYS A 438 -7.52 -5.78 -20.85
C LYS A 438 -6.51 -4.67 -21.08
N ILE A 439 -7.00 -3.45 -21.21
CA ILE A 439 -6.17 -2.23 -21.16
C ILE A 439 -6.52 -1.46 -19.90
N ILE A 440 -5.52 -1.18 -19.06
CA ILE A 440 -5.65 -0.32 -17.89
C ILE A 440 -4.97 1.01 -18.24
N ALA A 441 -5.66 2.12 -18.09
CA ALA A 441 -5.08 3.44 -18.31
C ALA A 441 -5.53 4.41 -17.23
N ARG A 442 -4.70 5.42 -16.96
CA ARG A 442 -5.14 6.52 -16.10
C ARG A 442 -6.31 7.26 -16.73
N GLU A 443 -6.18 7.68 -17.97
CA GLU A 443 -7.18 8.46 -18.69
C GLU A 443 -7.01 8.23 -20.19
N LEU A 444 -8.11 8.24 -20.95
CA LEU A 444 -8.07 8.21 -22.42
C LEU A 444 -8.33 9.61 -22.96
N THR A 445 -7.51 10.04 -23.90
CA THR A 445 -7.66 11.33 -24.59
C THR A 445 -7.76 11.11 -26.10
N GLY A 446 -8.66 11.84 -26.76
CA GLY A 446 -8.88 11.72 -28.21
C GLY A 446 -9.98 10.73 -28.59
N ASP A 447 -10.13 10.49 -29.89
CA ASP A 447 -11.13 9.57 -30.43
C ASP A 447 -10.82 8.13 -30.02
N TYR A 448 -11.87 7.39 -29.68
CA TYR A 448 -11.82 5.97 -29.32
C TYR A 448 -11.18 5.11 -30.44
N PHE A 449 -10.79 3.88 -30.10
CA PHE A 449 -10.15 2.84 -30.92
C PHE A 449 -10.88 2.53 -32.27
N LYS A 450 -10.98 3.49 -33.18
CA LYS A 450 -11.61 3.35 -34.50
C LYS A 450 -10.64 2.66 -35.45
N GLY A 451 -10.91 1.39 -35.76
CA GLY A 451 -10.11 0.58 -36.69
C GLY A 451 -9.11 -0.37 -36.02
N GLU A 452 -8.90 -0.27 -34.70
CA GLU A 452 -7.95 -1.11 -33.97
C GLU A 452 -8.58 -2.46 -33.52
N SER A 453 -9.87 -2.69 -33.79
CA SER A 453 -10.56 -3.93 -33.42
C SER A 453 -9.99 -5.17 -34.12
N GLU A 454 -9.44 -5.02 -35.32
CA GLU A 454 -8.77 -6.12 -36.04
C GLU A 454 -7.42 -6.48 -35.41
N MET A 455 -6.72 -5.48 -34.85
CA MET A 455 -5.42 -5.68 -34.20
C MET A 455 -5.57 -6.20 -32.77
N LEU A 456 -6.72 -5.96 -32.12
CA LEU A 456 -6.99 -6.36 -30.74
C LEU A 456 -8.26 -7.22 -30.62
N PRO A 457 -8.32 -8.39 -31.29
CA PRO A 457 -9.55 -9.18 -31.40
C PRO A 457 -10.06 -9.73 -30.06
N ALA A 458 -9.18 -9.85 -29.06
CA ALA A 458 -9.51 -10.32 -27.71
C ALA A 458 -9.83 -9.20 -26.72
N LEU A 459 -9.72 -7.92 -27.08
CA LEU A 459 -9.95 -6.83 -26.13
C LEU A 459 -11.41 -6.83 -25.66
N ARG A 460 -11.62 -6.95 -24.33
CA ARG A 460 -12.94 -6.97 -23.69
C ARG A 460 -13.09 -5.88 -22.62
N GLU A 461 -12.00 -5.50 -21.98
CA GLU A 461 -12.03 -4.56 -20.86
C GLU A 461 -11.09 -3.37 -21.10
N ILE A 462 -11.61 -2.16 -20.92
CA ILE A 462 -10.82 -0.94 -20.79
C ILE A 462 -11.11 -0.34 -19.41
N HIS A 463 -10.14 -0.43 -18.51
CA HIS A 463 -10.26 0.11 -17.16
C HIS A 463 -9.57 1.49 -17.08
N LEU A 464 -10.36 2.51 -16.76
CA LEU A 464 -9.87 3.87 -16.56
C LEU A 464 -9.84 4.19 -15.07
N THR A 465 -8.64 4.38 -14.51
CA THR A 465 -8.51 4.73 -13.08
C THR A 465 -8.90 6.19 -12.80
N HIS A 466 -8.94 7.02 -13.85
CA HIS A 466 -9.39 8.40 -13.81
C HIS A 466 -10.22 8.73 -15.07
N PHE A 467 -11.55 8.68 -14.95
CA PHE A 467 -12.44 9.02 -16.06
C PHE A 467 -12.91 10.48 -16.02
N GLN A 468 -12.87 11.13 -17.17
CA GLN A 468 -13.30 12.51 -17.36
C GLN A 468 -14.41 12.58 -18.43
N TRP A 469 -15.68 12.40 -18.05
CA TRP A 469 -16.86 12.51 -18.94
C TRP A 469 -16.89 13.83 -19.74
N PRO A 470 -16.89 13.84 -21.09
CA PRO A 470 -16.91 15.09 -21.87
C PRO A 470 -17.96 16.08 -21.34
N ALA A 471 -17.59 17.36 -21.23
CA ALA A 471 -18.39 18.38 -20.55
C ALA A 471 -19.63 18.83 -21.37
N THR A 472 -19.77 18.33 -22.59
CA THR A 472 -20.83 18.67 -23.54
C THR A 472 -21.29 17.37 -24.20
N GLU A 473 -22.42 16.85 -23.73
CA GLU A 473 -23.39 16.16 -24.58
C GLU A 473 -24.41 17.18 -25.08
#